data_AF-A0A192H1G2-F1
#
_entry.id   AF-A0A192H1G2-F1
#
_cell.length_a   1.000
_cell.length_b   1.000
_cell.length_c   1.000
_cell.angle_alpha   90.00
_cell.angle_beta   90.00
_cell.angle_gamma   90.00
#
_symmetry.space_group_name_H-M   'P 1'
#
loop_
_entity.id
_entity.type
_entity.pdbx_description
1 polymer ?
#
loop_
_entity_poly.entity_id
_entity_poly.type
_entity_poly.pdbx_seq_one_letter_code
_entity_poly.pdbx_strand_id
1 'polypeptide(L)'
;MRNVYRGTVDPAITTGWDFNGTNAANYLRAHLDGVWQTAQTQGGTGQPPFTLEQAELDNLQTFTQFDFEITRRAALNSSFGQWYQDFLINLLTDKTKLKFWPKKQITDHGLAHFKHDMYYCLLLAQLDQMAQRDALVLLLTAALHDIGRFDNTAETSHGELAVEKFLALFEMTKQTANYTALTTAFNLQVLAPLNSTSNAPIPELTKNDMHTILDLVAYHCRDEQQAAVDFKAAYNDRAAGRRIRLLAYFKDADALDRVRFAGLDVGYLRQATSKRLVSIAWQAQAKI
;
A
#
# COMPACT_ATOMS: atom_id res chain seq x y z
N MET A 1 -8.09 -37.64 -10.79
CA MET A 1 -8.29 -36.89 -12.05
C MET A 1 -8.44 -35.43 -11.66
N ARG A 2 -7.54 -34.58 -12.16
CA ARG A 2 -7.40 -33.16 -11.76
C ARG A 2 -8.44 -32.32 -12.49
N ASN A 3 -9.32 -31.64 -11.75
CA ASN A 3 -10.20 -30.62 -12.33
C ASN A 3 -9.36 -29.35 -12.55
N VAL A 4 -8.76 -29.26 -13.74
CA VAL A 4 -8.06 -28.06 -14.21
C VAL A 4 -9.14 -27.07 -14.67
N TYR A 5 -9.34 -25.97 -13.95
CA TYR A 5 -10.18 -24.88 -14.43
C TYR A 5 -9.45 -24.16 -15.57
N ARG A 6 -9.77 -24.51 -16.82
CA ARG A 6 -9.35 -23.78 -18.02
C ARG A 6 -10.42 -22.76 -18.38
N GLY A 7 -10.45 -21.64 -17.68
CA GLY A 7 -11.24 -20.50 -18.13
C GLY A 7 -10.66 -20.01 -19.47
N THR A 8 -11.38 -20.20 -20.56
CA THR A 8 -11.04 -19.58 -21.85
C THR A 8 -11.15 -18.07 -21.70
N VAL A 9 -10.02 -17.37 -21.78
CA VAL A 9 -9.95 -15.91 -21.85
C VAL A 9 -10.66 -15.45 -23.11
N ASP A 10 -11.64 -14.56 -22.97
CA ASP A 10 -12.30 -13.91 -24.11
C ASP A 10 -11.30 -12.94 -24.78
N PRO A 11 -10.89 -13.18 -26.05
CA PRO A 11 -9.99 -12.29 -26.78
C PRO A 11 -10.56 -10.87 -26.96
N ALA A 12 -11.88 -10.68 -26.86
CA ALA A 12 -12.54 -9.39 -27.00
C ALA A 12 -12.24 -8.42 -25.84
N ILE A 13 -11.67 -8.89 -24.73
CA ILE A 13 -11.26 -8.05 -23.58
C ILE A 13 -10.05 -7.14 -23.94
N THR A 14 -9.34 -7.42 -25.03
CA THR A 14 -8.00 -6.85 -25.28
C THR A 14 -7.95 -5.51 -26.03
N THR A 15 -9.03 -5.03 -26.65
CA THR A 15 -8.90 -3.91 -27.61
C THR A 15 -9.95 -2.78 -27.53
N GLY A 16 -10.91 -2.80 -26.60
CA GLY A 16 -12.06 -1.88 -26.68
C GLY A 16 -12.62 -1.26 -25.41
N TRP A 17 -12.05 -1.51 -24.22
CA TRP A 17 -12.64 -0.97 -22.98
C TRP A 17 -12.10 0.43 -22.64
N ASP A 18 -13.02 1.40 -22.63
CA ASP A 18 -12.84 2.70 -22.00
C ASP A 18 -12.87 2.53 -20.47
N PHE A 19 -11.69 2.33 -19.87
CA PHE A 19 -11.49 2.15 -18.42
C PHE A 19 -11.60 3.47 -17.64
N ASN A 20 -12.64 4.25 -17.91
CA ASN A 20 -13.00 5.37 -17.05
C ASN A 20 -13.28 4.83 -15.62
N GLY A 21 -12.58 5.41 -14.62
CA GLY A 21 -12.14 4.75 -13.38
C GLY A 21 -13.17 3.98 -12.53
N THR A 22 -14.47 4.29 -12.63
CA THR A 22 -15.53 3.55 -11.94
C THR A 22 -15.73 2.14 -12.51
N ASN A 23 -15.63 1.96 -13.83
CA ASN A 23 -15.82 0.67 -14.49
C ASN A 23 -14.65 -0.27 -14.23
N ALA A 24 -13.44 0.28 -14.16
CA ALA A 24 -12.21 -0.46 -13.87
C ALA A 24 -12.20 -1.02 -12.44
N ALA A 25 -12.55 -0.21 -11.43
CA ALA A 25 -12.62 -0.64 -10.04
C ALA A 25 -13.74 -1.68 -9.80
N ASN A 26 -14.91 -1.49 -10.42
CA ASN A 26 -16.01 -2.44 -10.31
C ASN A 26 -15.70 -3.78 -10.99
N TYR A 27 -15.08 -3.76 -12.17
CA TYR A 27 -14.60 -4.96 -12.85
C TYR A 27 -13.56 -5.69 -12.00
N LEU A 28 -12.57 -4.96 -11.48
CA LEU A 28 -11.52 -5.54 -10.65
C LEU A 28 -12.08 -6.17 -9.38
N ARG A 29 -13.03 -5.49 -8.71
CA ARG A 29 -13.72 -6.01 -7.53
C ARG A 29 -14.52 -7.28 -7.87
N ALA A 30 -15.32 -7.26 -8.93
CA ALA A 30 -16.13 -8.40 -9.36
C ALA A 30 -15.27 -9.61 -9.80
N HIS A 31 -14.15 -9.35 -10.48
CA HIS A 31 -13.19 -10.37 -10.87
C HIS A 31 -12.53 -11.01 -9.65
N LEU A 32 -11.99 -10.19 -8.75
CA LEU A 32 -11.37 -10.65 -7.51
C LEU A 32 -12.37 -11.37 -6.58
N ASP A 33 -13.64 -10.96 -6.58
CA ASP A 33 -14.73 -11.67 -5.89
C ASP A 33 -14.93 -13.08 -6.45
N GLY A 34 -14.95 -13.24 -7.77
CA GLY A 34 -15.05 -14.55 -8.43
C GLY A 34 -13.85 -15.46 -8.14
N VAL A 35 -12.65 -14.90 -8.14
CA VAL A 35 -11.41 -15.62 -7.77
C VAL A 35 -11.48 -16.11 -6.32
N TRP A 36 -11.87 -15.23 -5.41
CA TRP A 36 -11.97 -15.55 -3.98
C TRP A 36 -13.05 -16.60 -3.68
N GLN A 37 -14.24 -16.48 -4.30
CA GLN A 37 -15.32 -17.46 -4.15
C GLN A 37 -14.93 -18.83 -4.72
N THR A 38 -14.16 -18.86 -5.81
CA THR A 38 -13.65 -20.12 -6.39
C THR A 38 -12.63 -20.79 -5.47
N ALA A 39 -11.74 -20.01 -4.84
CA ALA A 39 -10.81 -20.53 -3.84
C ALA A 39 -11.56 -21.08 -2.60
N GLN A 40 -12.61 -20.40 -2.14
CA GLN A 40 -13.43 -20.84 -0.99
C GLN A 40 -14.28 -22.08 -1.26
N THR A 41 -14.64 -22.36 -2.52
CA THR A 41 -15.47 -23.52 -2.88
C THR A 41 -14.64 -24.76 -3.20
N GLN A 42 -13.35 -24.59 -3.49
CA GLN A 42 -12.40 -25.68 -3.69
C GLN A 42 -11.65 -26.07 -2.41
N GLY A 43 -11.50 -25.15 -1.45
CA GLY A 43 -11.10 -25.45 -0.07
C GLY A 43 -12.31 -25.87 0.77
N GLY A 44 -12.23 -26.99 1.49
CA GLY A 44 -13.35 -27.56 2.25
C GLY A 44 -14.02 -26.57 3.22
N THR A 45 -15.34 -26.73 3.39
CA THR A 45 -16.16 -25.87 4.25
C THR A 45 -15.78 -26.01 5.73
N GLY A 46 -15.19 -24.96 6.32
CA GLY A 46 -15.07 -24.80 7.76
C GLY A 46 -13.88 -23.92 8.17
N GLN A 47 -14.18 -22.88 8.96
CA GLN A 47 -13.33 -22.02 9.81
C GLN A 47 -11.77 -22.16 9.76
N PRO A 48 -11.04 -21.04 9.83
CA PRO A 48 -9.65 -20.91 9.40
C PRO A 48 -8.72 -21.90 10.11
N PRO A 49 -7.82 -22.51 9.33
CA PRO A 49 -6.47 -21.96 9.32
C PRO A 49 -6.03 -21.70 7.87
N PHE A 50 -5.76 -20.44 7.52
CA PHE A 50 -5.14 -20.11 6.24
C PHE A 50 -3.64 -20.40 6.28
N THR A 51 -3.29 -21.67 6.47
CA THR A 51 -2.05 -22.18 5.90
C THR A 51 -2.47 -22.75 4.56
N LEU A 52 -2.33 -21.97 3.49
CA LEU A 52 -2.56 -22.50 2.15
C LEU A 52 -1.58 -23.66 1.94
N GLU A 53 -2.06 -24.85 1.64
CA GLU A 53 -1.20 -25.97 1.29
C GLU A 53 -0.44 -25.64 -0.01
N GLN A 54 0.74 -26.23 -0.23
CA GLN A 54 1.55 -25.97 -1.43
C GLN A 54 0.76 -26.16 -2.73
N ALA A 55 -0.19 -27.09 -2.75
CA ALA A 55 -1.08 -27.33 -3.89
C ALA A 55 -2.06 -26.16 -4.16
N GLU A 56 -2.50 -25.45 -3.12
CA GLU A 56 -3.35 -24.27 -3.24
C GLU A 56 -2.53 -23.04 -3.69
N LEU A 57 -1.27 -22.95 -3.24
CA LEU A 57 -0.29 -21.98 -3.76
C LEU A 57 0.00 -22.20 -5.25
N ASP A 58 0.15 -23.46 -5.68
CA ASP A 58 0.37 -23.82 -7.08
C ASP A 58 -0.86 -23.47 -7.95
N ASN A 59 -2.08 -23.57 -7.41
CA ASN A 59 -3.30 -23.12 -8.09
C ASN A 59 -3.35 -21.60 -8.24
N LEU A 60 -2.88 -20.83 -7.24
CA LEU A 60 -2.77 -19.36 -7.33
C LEU A 60 -1.71 -18.91 -8.34
N GLN A 61 -0.66 -19.71 -8.58
CA GLN A 61 0.32 -19.47 -9.65
C GLN A 61 -0.26 -19.68 -11.06
N THR A 62 -1.35 -20.45 -11.19
CA THR A 62 -2.02 -20.67 -12.49
C THR A 62 -3.02 -19.58 -12.88
N PHE A 63 -3.31 -18.63 -11.98
CA PHE A 63 -3.98 -17.39 -12.35
C PHE A 63 -3.06 -16.57 -13.27
N THR A 64 -3.48 -16.45 -14.52
CA THR A 64 -2.62 -16.07 -15.64
C THR A 64 -2.01 -14.68 -15.48
N GLN A 65 -0.83 -14.44 -16.09
CA GLN A 65 -0.17 -13.11 -16.16
C GLN A 65 -1.11 -11.96 -16.58
N PHE A 66 -2.22 -12.29 -17.24
CA PHE A 66 -3.29 -11.41 -17.69
C PHE A 66 -3.98 -10.65 -16.54
N ASP A 67 -4.19 -11.29 -15.38
CA ASP A 67 -4.91 -10.69 -14.25
C ASP A 67 -4.09 -9.57 -13.60
N PHE A 68 -2.79 -9.78 -13.41
CA PHE A 68 -1.88 -8.74 -12.95
C PHE A 68 -1.83 -7.54 -13.91
N GLU A 69 -1.67 -7.78 -15.21
CA GLU A 69 -1.52 -6.68 -16.18
C GLU A 69 -2.82 -5.89 -16.35
N ILE A 70 -3.99 -6.53 -16.32
CA ILE A 70 -5.28 -5.84 -16.30
C ILE A 70 -5.46 -5.05 -15.02
N THR A 71 -5.18 -5.66 -13.86
CA THR A 71 -5.24 -4.98 -12.55
C THR A 71 -4.36 -3.74 -12.54
N ARG A 72 -3.12 -3.89 -13.03
CA ARG A 72 -2.15 -2.81 -13.15
C ARG A 72 -2.66 -1.71 -14.08
N ARG A 73 -3.13 -2.04 -15.28
CA ARG A 73 -3.66 -1.05 -16.25
C ARG A 73 -4.91 -0.34 -15.72
N ALA A 74 -5.85 -1.09 -15.14
CA ALA A 74 -7.06 -0.57 -14.54
C ALA A 74 -6.75 0.44 -13.42
N ALA A 75 -5.80 0.08 -12.55
CA ALA A 75 -5.32 0.96 -11.50
C ALA A 75 -4.69 2.23 -12.09
N LEU A 76 -3.75 2.06 -13.01
CA LEU A 76 -2.93 3.14 -13.53
C LEU A 76 -3.67 4.12 -14.46
N ASN A 77 -4.69 3.65 -15.19
CA ASN A 77 -5.43 4.48 -16.15
C ASN A 77 -6.56 5.32 -15.51
N SER A 78 -6.79 5.19 -14.20
CA SER A 78 -7.69 6.09 -13.49
C SER A 78 -7.02 7.46 -13.24
N SER A 79 -7.82 8.51 -13.02
CA SER A 79 -7.28 9.84 -12.62
C SER A 79 -6.43 9.76 -11.35
N PHE A 80 -6.76 8.83 -10.46
CA PHE A 80 -5.97 8.50 -9.28
C PHE A 80 -4.65 7.79 -9.62
N GLY A 81 -4.69 6.87 -10.58
CA GLY A 81 -3.52 6.15 -11.08
C GLY A 81 -2.52 7.05 -11.80
N GLN A 82 -3.01 8.07 -12.52
CA GLN A 82 -2.15 9.01 -13.24
C GLN A 82 -1.25 9.82 -12.29
N TRP A 83 -1.81 10.45 -11.26
CA TRP A 83 -0.95 11.17 -10.31
C TRP A 83 -0.10 10.21 -9.46
N TYR A 84 -0.57 9.00 -9.15
CA TYR A 84 0.27 7.99 -8.50
C TYR A 84 1.51 7.66 -9.34
N GLN A 85 1.33 7.46 -10.65
CA GLN A 85 2.44 7.19 -11.56
C GLN A 85 3.43 8.34 -11.55
N ASP A 86 2.94 9.57 -11.67
CA ASP A 86 3.80 10.75 -11.65
C ASP A 86 4.51 10.87 -10.31
N PHE A 87 3.82 10.63 -9.19
CA PHE A 87 4.40 10.64 -7.85
C PHE A 87 5.54 9.61 -7.72
N LEU A 88 5.28 8.36 -8.11
CA LEU A 88 6.26 7.28 -8.05
C LEU A 88 7.45 7.54 -8.98
N ILE A 89 7.20 7.91 -10.24
CA ILE A 89 8.24 8.21 -11.23
C ILE A 89 9.10 9.37 -10.74
N ASN A 90 8.50 10.48 -10.31
CA ASN A 90 9.25 11.63 -9.83
C ASN A 90 10.07 11.31 -8.57
N LEU A 91 9.55 10.50 -7.64
CA LEU A 91 10.28 10.09 -6.45
C LEU A 91 11.46 9.16 -6.80
N LEU A 92 11.28 8.25 -7.76
CA LEU A 92 12.31 7.30 -8.18
C LEU A 92 13.40 7.91 -9.09
N THR A 93 13.04 8.89 -9.91
CA THR A 93 13.96 9.51 -10.88
C THR A 93 14.79 10.62 -10.25
N ASP A 94 14.19 11.41 -9.34
CA ASP A 94 14.91 12.45 -8.63
C ASP A 94 15.59 11.89 -7.37
N LYS A 95 16.85 11.47 -7.54
CA LYS A 95 17.70 10.98 -6.44
C LYS A 95 17.86 12.00 -5.31
N THR A 96 17.57 13.29 -5.54
CA THR A 96 17.60 14.28 -4.46
C THR A 96 16.42 14.15 -3.50
N LYS A 97 15.30 13.57 -3.95
CA LYS A 97 14.11 13.31 -3.13
C LYS A 97 14.24 12.06 -2.27
N LEU A 98 15.05 11.08 -2.68
CA LEU A 98 15.33 9.85 -1.91
C LEU A 98 16.60 9.93 -1.04
N LYS A 99 17.14 11.14 -0.79
CA LYS A 99 18.38 11.33 0.01
C LYS A 99 18.31 10.71 1.41
N PHE A 100 17.12 10.51 1.95
CA PHE A 100 16.91 9.90 3.26
C PHE A 100 16.93 8.36 3.26
N TRP A 101 16.88 7.71 2.08
CA TRP A 101 16.95 6.25 2.01
C TRP A 101 18.39 5.79 2.29
N PRO A 102 18.62 4.85 3.21
CA PRO A 102 19.97 4.39 3.53
C PRO A 102 20.67 3.86 2.28
N LYS A 103 21.92 4.31 2.07
CA LYS A 103 22.77 3.87 0.94
C LYS A 103 23.06 2.37 0.99
N LYS A 104 23.08 1.79 2.19
CA LYS A 104 23.22 0.36 2.38
C LYS A 104 21.83 -0.27 2.24
N GLN A 105 21.65 -1.06 1.20
CA GLN A 105 20.42 -1.83 1.02
C GLN A 105 20.27 -2.80 2.19
N ILE A 106 19.18 -2.65 2.93
CA ILE A 106 18.72 -3.60 3.94
C ILE A 106 18.04 -4.71 3.15
N THR A 107 18.48 -5.95 3.37
CA THR A 107 17.90 -7.11 2.66
C THR A 107 16.40 -7.14 2.92
N ASP A 108 15.63 -7.43 1.88
CA ASP A 108 14.17 -7.45 1.90
C ASP A 108 13.45 -6.10 2.06
N HIS A 109 14.13 -5.04 2.54
CA HIS A 109 13.57 -3.71 2.84
C HIS A 109 14.21 -2.61 1.97
N GLY A 110 14.54 -2.97 0.72
CA GLY A 110 15.13 -2.09 -0.29
C GLY A 110 14.12 -1.46 -1.24
N LEU A 111 14.59 -1.01 -2.41
CA LEU A 111 13.75 -0.35 -3.41
C LEU A 111 12.55 -1.20 -3.89
N ALA A 112 12.72 -2.53 -3.93
CA ALA A 112 11.64 -3.45 -4.32
C ALA A 112 10.48 -3.44 -3.32
N HIS A 113 10.78 -3.50 -2.01
CA HIS A 113 9.80 -3.40 -0.93
C HIS A 113 9.00 -2.11 -1.02
N PHE A 114 9.72 -0.98 -1.12
CA PHE A 114 9.12 0.33 -1.30
C PHE A 114 8.14 0.38 -2.49
N LYS A 115 8.54 -0.13 -3.66
CA LYS A 115 7.67 -0.14 -4.84
C LYS A 115 6.42 -1.00 -4.65
N HIS A 116 6.55 -2.13 -3.96
CA HIS A 116 5.45 -3.04 -3.71
C HIS A 116 4.45 -2.44 -2.73
N ASP A 117 4.91 -1.87 -1.61
CA ASP A 117 4.01 -1.22 -0.66
C ASP A 117 3.26 -0.04 -1.29
N MET A 118 3.95 0.76 -2.10
CA MET A 118 3.34 1.82 -2.89
C MET A 118 2.24 1.27 -3.81
N TYR A 119 2.54 0.16 -4.49
CA TYR A 119 1.59 -0.49 -5.40
C TYR A 119 0.38 -1.07 -4.65
N TYR A 120 0.57 -1.74 -3.52
CA TYR A 120 -0.55 -2.28 -2.73
C TYR A 120 -1.38 -1.18 -2.08
N CYS A 121 -0.75 -0.09 -1.62
CA CYS A 121 -1.46 1.11 -1.15
C CYS A 121 -2.34 1.72 -2.26
N LEU A 122 -1.83 1.82 -3.49
CA LEU A 122 -2.62 2.25 -4.65
C LEU A 122 -3.83 1.33 -4.88
N LEU A 123 -3.60 0.02 -4.95
CA LEU A 123 -4.67 -0.94 -5.24
C LEU A 123 -5.75 -0.93 -4.17
N LEU A 124 -5.37 -0.95 -2.89
CA LEU A 124 -6.31 -0.87 -1.77
C LEU A 124 -7.11 0.44 -1.81
N ALA A 125 -6.43 1.58 -2.03
CA ALA A 125 -7.10 2.86 -2.12
C ALA A 125 -8.15 2.93 -3.23
N GLN A 126 -7.86 2.35 -4.40
CA GLN A 126 -8.78 2.35 -5.53
C GLN A 126 -9.93 1.37 -5.35
N LEU A 127 -9.58 0.14 -4.96
CA LEU A 127 -10.55 -0.93 -4.79
C LEU A 127 -11.55 -0.61 -3.69
N ASP A 128 -11.13 0.07 -2.63
CA ASP A 128 -12.00 0.49 -1.53
C ASP A 128 -12.46 1.94 -1.65
N GLN A 129 -12.23 2.58 -2.81
CA GLN A 129 -12.73 3.91 -3.15
C GLN A 129 -12.40 4.99 -2.10
N MET A 130 -11.16 4.97 -1.61
CA MET A 130 -10.68 5.94 -0.63
C MET A 130 -10.64 7.36 -1.21
N ALA A 131 -10.79 8.34 -0.34
CA ALA A 131 -10.52 9.73 -0.70
C ALA A 131 -9.07 9.88 -1.17
N GLN A 132 -8.84 10.66 -2.23
CA GLN A 132 -7.51 10.84 -2.81
C GLN A 132 -6.45 11.27 -1.78
N ARG A 133 -6.85 12.09 -0.80
CA ARG A 133 -5.97 12.54 0.28
C ARG A 133 -5.61 11.41 1.27
N ASP A 134 -6.55 10.53 1.60
CA ASP A 134 -6.29 9.36 2.45
C ASP A 134 -5.31 8.39 1.76
N ALA A 135 -5.43 8.26 0.45
CA ALA A 135 -4.53 7.42 -0.31
C ALA A 135 -3.13 8.05 -0.47
N LEU A 136 -3.02 9.38 -0.65
CA LEU A 136 -1.74 10.09 -0.57
C LEU A 136 -1.09 9.91 0.81
N VAL A 137 -1.87 9.89 1.89
CA VAL A 137 -1.38 9.56 3.23
C VAL A 137 -0.75 8.16 3.26
N LEU A 138 -1.43 7.13 2.70
CA LEU A 138 -0.87 5.76 2.64
C LEU A 138 0.43 5.68 1.82
N LEU A 139 0.48 6.33 0.67
CA LEU A 139 1.67 6.36 -0.18
C LEU A 139 2.87 7.05 0.51
N LEU A 140 2.61 8.16 1.20
CA LEU A 140 3.65 8.84 1.97
C LEU A 140 4.07 8.02 3.18
N THR A 141 3.16 7.31 3.83
CA THR A 141 3.52 6.33 4.86
C THR A 141 4.43 5.24 4.29
N ALA A 142 4.09 4.62 3.15
CA ALA A 142 4.92 3.62 2.49
C ALA A 142 6.33 4.14 2.18
N ALA A 143 6.43 5.38 1.68
CA ALA A 143 7.72 6.02 1.39
C ALA A 143 8.59 6.32 2.61
N LEU A 144 8.00 6.37 3.81
CA LEU A 144 8.68 6.84 5.02
C LEU A 144 8.85 5.75 6.09
N HIS A 145 8.00 4.73 6.12
CA HIS A 145 7.86 3.85 7.30
C HIS A 145 9.17 3.17 7.72
N ASP A 146 10.00 2.81 6.74
CA ASP A 146 11.19 2.00 6.93
C ASP A 146 12.51 2.78 6.88
N ILE A 147 12.46 4.10 6.67
CA ILE A 147 13.68 4.92 6.58
C ILE A 147 14.46 4.92 7.90
N GLY A 148 13.80 4.57 9.00
CA GLY A 148 14.37 4.38 10.33
C GLY A 148 15.22 3.12 10.50
N ARG A 149 15.05 2.09 9.64
CA ARG A 149 15.74 0.81 9.78
C ARG A 149 17.26 0.94 9.66
N PHE A 150 17.96 0.06 10.38
CA PHE A 150 19.42 -0.11 10.30
C PHE A 150 19.84 -1.59 10.12
N ASP A 151 18.92 -2.54 10.32
CA ASP A 151 19.06 -3.96 10.03
C ASP A 151 17.70 -4.60 9.64
N ASN A 152 17.67 -5.92 9.46
CA ASN A 152 16.47 -6.69 9.09
C ASN A 152 15.65 -7.20 10.30
N THR A 153 16.00 -6.78 11.52
CA THR A 153 15.34 -7.33 12.71
C THR A 153 13.93 -6.76 12.88
N ALA A 154 13.05 -7.55 13.51
CA ALA A 154 11.70 -7.12 13.86
C ALA A 154 11.72 -6.24 15.12
N GLU A 155 12.53 -5.17 15.10
CA GLU A 155 12.64 -4.21 16.19
C GLU A 155 11.48 -3.20 16.12
N THR A 156 10.87 -2.81 17.25
CA THR A 156 9.64 -1.99 17.24
C THR A 156 9.89 -0.48 17.24
N SER A 157 11.15 -0.04 17.11
CA SER A 157 11.56 1.36 17.19
C SER A 157 11.86 2.02 15.84
N HIS A 158 12.09 1.26 14.75
CA HIS A 158 12.34 1.85 13.42
C HIS A 158 11.25 2.82 12.95
N GLY A 159 9.99 2.57 13.26
CA GLY A 159 8.91 3.52 12.94
C GLY A 159 9.10 4.88 13.63
N GLU A 160 9.52 4.89 14.90
CA GLU A 160 9.82 6.14 15.62
C GLU A 160 11.09 6.83 15.11
N LEU A 161 12.10 6.04 14.75
CA LEU A 161 13.34 6.54 14.14
C LEU A 161 13.06 7.11 12.75
N ALA A 162 12.11 6.54 12.01
CA ALA A 162 11.66 7.07 10.73
C ALA A 162 11.02 8.46 10.89
N VAL A 163 10.16 8.64 11.91
CA VAL A 163 9.61 9.97 12.25
C VAL A 163 10.73 10.97 12.58
N GLU A 164 11.71 10.58 13.39
CA GLU A 164 12.83 11.46 13.75
C GLU A 164 13.66 11.88 12.54
N LYS A 165 14.01 10.92 11.68
CA LYS A 165 14.73 11.19 10.43
C LYS A 165 13.95 12.14 9.53
N PHE A 166 12.64 11.95 9.40
CA PHE A 166 11.79 12.82 8.60
C PHE A 166 11.72 14.25 9.16
N LEU A 167 11.50 14.40 10.47
CA LEU A 167 11.45 15.72 11.12
C LEU A 167 12.78 16.47 10.99
N ALA A 168 13.91 15.76 11.08
CA ALA A 168 15.23 16.34 10.93
C ALA A 168 15.48 16.94 9.52
N LEU A 169 14.78 16.46 8.48
CA LEU A 169 14.84 17.08 7.13
C LEU A 169 14.29 18.51 7.10
N PHE A 170 13.47 18.85 8.10
CA PHE A 170 12.86 20.18 8.26
C PHE A 170 13.41 20.90 9.50
N GLU A 171 14.56 20.46 10.03
CA GLU A 171 15.21 21.04 11.21
C GLU A 171 14.31 20.98 12.47
N MET A 172 13.49 19.93 12.59
CA MET A 172 12.56 19.72 13.71
C MET A 172 12.89 18.45 14.50
N THR A 173 12.44 18.39 15.76
CA THR A 173 12.39 17.19 16.59
C THR A 173 10.96 16.91 17.03
N LYS A 174 10.68 15.73 17.61
CA LYS A 174 9.33 15.42 18.13
C LYS A 174 8.86 16.43 19.18
N GLN A 175 9.78 17.00 19.96
CA GLN A 175 9.49 17.99 21.00
C GLN A 175 9.28 19.39 20.44
N THR A 176 9.92 19.72 19.32
CA THR A 176 9.86 21.06 18.71
C THR A 176 8.96 21.13 17.47
N ALA A 177 8.41 20.00 17.03
CA ALA A 177 7.63 19.91 15.80
C ALA A 177 6.40 20.82 15.82
N ASN A 178 6.46 21.90 15.04
CA ASN A 178 5.28 22.66 14.68
C ASN A 178 4.68 22.07 13.41
N TYR A 179 3.66 21.24 13.57
CA TYR A 179 3.05 20.53 12.45
C TYR A 179 2.43 21.44 11.39
N THR A 180 2.00 22.65 11.74
CA THR A 180 1.56 23.62 10.73
C THR A 180 2.73 24.04 9.85
N ALA A 181 3.85 24.44 10.47
CA ALA A 181 5.06 24.82 9.74
C ALA A 181 5.63 23.65 8.92
N LEU A 182 5.66 22.45 9.49
CA LEU A 182 6.07 21.22 8.80
C LEU A 182 5.20 20.94 7.57
N THR A 183 3.88 21.04 7.73
CA THR A 183 2.94 20.79 6.62
C THR A 183 3.12 21.83 5.52
N THR A 184 3.24 23.12 5.86
CA THR A 184 3.49 24.20 4.90
C THR A 184 4.81 23.97 4.17
N ALA A 185 5.89 23.67 4.89
CA ALA A 185 7.20 23.40 4.29
C ALA A 185 7.15 22.17 3.37
N PHE A 186 6.53 21.08 3.79
CA PHE A 186 6.40 19.87 2.99
C PHE A 186 5.57 20.11 1.72
N ASN A 187 4.42 20.79 1.83
CA ASN A 187 3.60 21.14 0.67
C ASN A 187 4.40 21.99 -0.34
N LEU A 188 5.15 22.99 0.12
CA LEU A 188 5.90 23.89 -0.77
C LEU A 188 7.16 23.26 -1.37
N GLN A 189 7.90 22.50 -0.58
CA GLN A 189 9.22 21.98 -0.98
C GLN A 189 9.14 20.62 -1.66
N VAL A 190 8.09 19.83 -1.40
CA VAL A 190 7.95 18.45 -1.90
C VAL A 190 6.74 18.33 -2.82
N LEU A 191 5.53 18.63 -2.34
CA LEU A 191 4.32 18.37 -3.13
C LEU A 191 4.12 19.35 -4.29
N ALA A 192 4.40 20.65 -4.12
CA ALA A 192 4.25 21.63 -5.20
C ALA A 192 5.18 21.32 -6.40
N PRO A 193 6.47 20.99 -6.20
CA PRO A 193 7.31 20.53 -7.31
C PRO A 193 6.79 19.25 -7.96
N LEU A 194 6.33 18.26 -7.18
CA LEU A 194 5.75 17.02 -7.73
C LEU A 194 4.47 17.30 -8.54
N ASN A 195 3.62 18.19 -8.06
CA ASN A 195 2.37 18.54 -8.71
C ASN A 195 2.62 19.34 -10.01
N SER A 196 3.69 20.15 -10.04
CA SER A 196 4.06 20.94 -11.23
C SER A 196 4.45 20.11 -12.45
N THR A 197 4.87 18.85 -12.24
CA THR A 197 5.21 17.90 -13.30
C THR A 197 4.20 16.77 -13.45
N SER A 198 3.09 16.80 -12.70
CA SER A 198 2.06 15.78 -12.77
C SER A 198 0.99 16.12 -13.81
N ASN A 199 0.50 15.09 -14.48
CA ASN A 199 -0.59 15.14 -15.44
C ASN A 199 -1.98 15.21 -14.76
N ALA A 200 -2.05 15.02 -13.44
CA ALA A 200 -3.27 15.12 -12.65
C ALA A 200 -2.99 15.78 -11.29
N PRO A 201 -3.94 16.53 -10.71
CA PRO A 201 -3.69 17.28 -9.48
C PRO A 201 -3.47 16.34 -8.28
N ILE A 202 -2.32 16.51 -7.61
CA ILE A 202 -2.01 15.86 -6.33
C ILE A 202 -2.67 16.67 -5.21
N PRO A 203 -3.44 16.04 -4.28
CA PRO A 203 -4.06 16.75 -3.18
C PRO A 203 -3.04 17.43 -2.25
N GLU A 204 -3.32 18.66 -1.83
CA GLU A 204 -2.57 19.28 -0.74
C GLU A 204 -2.87 18.61 0.60
N LEU A 205 -1.84 18.50 1.45
CA LEU A 205 -1.97 17.99 2.80
C LEU A 205 -2.41 19.08 3.76
N THR A 206 -3.29 18.73 4.69
CA THR A 206 -3.58 19.52 5.88
C THR A 206 -2.65 19.10 7.02
N LYS A 207 -2.62 19.93 8.08
CA LYS A 207 -1.91 19.59 9.32
C LYS A 207 -2.31 18.20 9.85
N ASN A 208 -3.60 17.88 9.81
CA ASN A 208 -4.09 16.60 10.31
C ASN A 208 -3.61 15.42 9.46
N ASP A 209 -3.38 15.62 8.17
CA ASP A 209 -2.83 14.59 7.28
C ASP A 209 -1.37 14.33 7.60
N MET A 210 -0.57 15.39 7.81
CA MET A 210 0.83 15.25 8.22
C MET A 210 0.95 14.52 9.57
N HIS A 211 0.12 14.87 10.57
CA HIS A 211 0.10 14.09 11.81
C HIS A 211 -0.30 12.63 11.56
N THR A 212 -1.29 12.39 10.71
CA THR A 212 -1.76 11.03 10.41
C THR A 212 -0.61 10.22 9.78
N ILE A 213 0.12 10.77 8.81
CA ILE A 213 1.28 10.12 8.19
C ILE A 213 2.31 9.73 9.26
N LEU A 214 2.67 10.66 10.15
CA LEU A 214 3.68 10.43 11.18
C LEU A 214 3.23 9.41 12.22
N ASP A 215 1.94 9.41 12.60
CA ASP A 215 1.37 8.40 13.48
C ASP A 215 1.38 7.01 12.81
N LEU A 216 1.01 6.93 11.53
CA LEU A 216 1.05 5.66 10.80
C LEU A 216 2.47 5.11 10.71
N VAL A 217 3.45 5.97 10.38
CA VAL A 217 4.88 5.63 10.35
C VAL A 217 5.37 5.18 11.73
N ALA A 218 5.01 5.87 12.81
CA ALA A 218 5.43 5.49 14.15
C ALA A 218 4.83 4.15 14.62
N TYR A 219 3.58 3.86 14.26
CA TYR A 219 2.82 2.72 14.79
C TYR A 219 2.74 1.50 13.85
N HIS A 220 3.26 1.57 12.62
CA HIS A 220 3.19 0.42 11.70
C HIS A 220 3.89 -0.83 12.26
N CYS A 221 4.98 -0.66 12.99
CA CYS A 221 5.75 -1.74 13.61
C CYS A 221 5.33 -2.07 15.06
N ARG A 222 4.22 -1.51 15.54
CA ARG A 222 3.74 -1.65 16.93
C ARG A 222 2.47 -2.47 17.01
N ASP A 223 2.11 -2.88 18.23
CA ASP A 223 0.82 -3.52 18.48
C ASP A 223 -0.34 -2.59 18.10
N GLU A 224 -1.35 -3.18 17.44
CA GLU A 224 -2.48 -2.43 16.91
C GLU A 224 -3.50 -2.05 18.00
N GLN A 225 -3.68 -2.90 19.01
CA GLN A 225 -4.59 -2.60 20.11
C GLN A 225 -4.06 -1.41 20.90
N GLN A 226 -2.75 -1.39 21.15
CA GLN A 226 -2.07 -0.26 21.77
C GLN A 226 -2.21 1.01 20.92
N ALA A 227 -1.96 0.94 19.61
CA ALA A 227 -2.15 2.09 18.71
C ALA A 227 -3.59 2.66 18.79
N ALA A 228 -4.60 1.80 18.86
CA ALA A 228 -5.99 2.23 18.98
C ALA A 228 -6.29 2.91 20.33
N VAL A 229 -5.70 2.44 21.42
CA VAL A 229 -5.78 3.09 22.74
C VAL A 229 -5.14 4.48 22.68
N ASP A 230 -3.91 4.56 22.15
CA ASP A 230 -3.14 5.81 22.11
C ASP A 230 -3.83 6.85 21.23
N PHE A 231 -4.36 6.46 20.06
CA PHE A 231 -5.07 7.38 19.18
C PHE A 231 -6.39 7.89 19.77
N LYS A 232 -7.12 7.05 20.52
CA LYS A 232 -8.35 7.48 21.21
C LYS A 232 -8.05 8.41 22.39
N ALA A 233 -6.91 8.24 23.05
CA ALA A 233 -6.47 9.13 24.10
C ALA A 233 -6.00 10.49 23.56
N ALA A 234 -5.33 10.50 22.40
CA ALA A 234 -4.73 11.70 21.83
C ALA A 234 -5.67 12.54 20.94
N TYR A 235 -6.72 11.94 20.38
CA TYR A 235 -7.56 12.57 19.35
C TYR A 235 -9.05 12.36 19.59
N ASN A 236 -9.89 13.23 19.01
CA ASN A 236 -11.33 12.99 18.96
C ASN A 236 -11.69 11.74 18.13
N ASP A 237 -12.89 11.20 18.33
CA ASP A 237 -13.34 9.95 17.72
C ASP A 237 -13.16 9.89 16.20
N ARG A 238 -13.45 11.00 15.50
CA ARG A 238 -13.30 11.07 14.04
C ARG A 238 -11.83 10.95 13.62
N ALA A 239 -10.96 11.68 14.29
CA ALA A 239 -9.52 11.71 13.99
C ALA A 239 -8.81 10.42 14.42
N ALA A 240 -9.20 9.83 15.55
CA ALA A 240 -8.74 8.52 16.01
C ALA A 240 -9.21 7.42 15.07
N GLY A 241 -10.51 7.40 14.72
CA GLY A 241 -11.09 6.41 13.81
C GLY A 241 -10.46 6.43 12.42
N ARG A 242 -10.11 7.63 11.90
CA ARG A 242 -9.36 7.74 10.65
C ARG A 242 -7.98 7.08 10.74
N ARG A 243 -7.22 7.32 11.80
CA ARG A 243 -5.87 6.74 12.01
C ARG A 243 -5.91 5.24 12.15
N ILE A 244 -6.83 4.72 12.96
CA ILE A 244 -7.02 3.27 13.14
C ILE A 244 -7.31 2.61 11.79
N ARG A 245 -8.22 3.19 11.00
CA ARG A 245 -8.57 2.68 9.67
C ARG A 245 -7.37 2.69 8.73
N LEU A 246 -6.66 3.82 8.62
CA LEU A 246 -5.54 3.94 7.67
C LEU A 246 -4.33 3.11 8.10
N LEU A 247 -4.07 2.98 9.41
CA LEU A 247 -3.04 2.07 9.94
C LEU A 247 -3.33 0.63 9.56
N ALA A 248 -4.59 0.19 9.67
CA ALA A 248 -5.00 -1.15 9.23
C ALA A 248 -4.73 -1.39 7.74
N TYR A 249 -5.07 -0.42 6.87
CA TYR A 249 -4.76 -0.50 5.44
C TYR A 249 -3.26 -0.55 5.16
N PHE A 250 -2.48 0.28 5.84
CA PHE A 250 -1.04 0.32 5.64
C PHE A 250 -0.38 -0.99 6.08
N LYS A 251 -0.75 -1.53 7.25
CA LYS A 251 -0.23 -2.82 7.72
C LYS A 251 -0.59 -3.98 6.81
N ASP A 252 -1.77 -3.96 6.20
CA ASP A 252 -2.14 -4.95 5.20
C ASP A 252 -1.30 -4.81 3.91
N ALA A 253 -1.01 -3.57 3.47
CA ALA A 253 -0.14 -3.33 2.32
C ALA A 253 1.30 -3.84 2.57
N ASP A 254 1.90 -3.49 3.72
CA ASP A 254 3.20 -3.99 4.17
C ASP A 254 3.21 -5.53 4.29
N ALA A 255 2.14 -6.10 4.87
CA ALA A 255 2.01 -7.55 4.98
C ALA A 255 1.92 -8.24 3.62
N LEU A 256 1.20 -7.67 2.65
CA LEU A 256 1.06 -8.24 1.31
C LEU A 256 2.41 -8.40 0.61
N ASP A 257 3.41 -7.59 0.92
CA ASP A 257 4.75 -7.71 0.34
C ASP A 257 5.57 -8.88 0.92
N ARG A 258 5.18 -9.41 2.09
CA ARG A 258 5.88 -10.52 2.76
C ARG A 258 5.83 -11.84 2.00
N VAL A 259 4.95 -11.96 1.00
CA VAL A 259 4.96 -13.07 0.04
C VAL A 259 6.33 -13.30 -0.59
N ARG A 260 7.18 -12.25 -0.64
CA ARG A 260 8.54 -12.30 -1.21
C ARG A 260 9.58 -13.01 -0.34
N PHE A 261 9.49 -12.90 0.99
CA PHE A 261 10.64 -13.24 1.85
C PHE A 261 10.32 -13.79 3.24
N ALA A 262 9.14 -13.51 3.81
CA ALA A 262 8.82 -13.91 5.19
C ALA A 262 7.66 -14.90 5.31
N GLY A 263 6.94 -15.16 4.20
CA GLY A 263 5.69 -15.91 4.21
C GLY A 263 4.55 -15.02 4.71
N LEU A 264 3.53 -14.85 3.88
CA LEU A 264 2.34 -14.10 4.26
C LEU A 264 1.39 -15.01 5.05
N ASP A 265 1.05 -14.62 6.29
CA ASP A 265 -0.10 -15.16 7.00
C ASP A 265 -1.34 -14.29 6.72
N VAL A 266 -2.24 -14.84 5.92
CA VAL A 266 -3.49 -14.20 5.46
C VAL A 266 -4.44 -13.88 6.62
N GLY A 267 -4.29 -14.57 7.76
CA GLY A 267 -5.04 -14.30 8.98
C GLY A 267 -4.79 -12.92 9.58
N TYR A 268 -3.60 -12.35 9.33
CA TYR A 268 -3.26 -10.98 9.76
C TYR A 268 -3.78 -9.89 8.82
N LEU A 269 -4.29 -10.24 7.63
CA LEU A 269 -4.92 -9.26 6.74
C LEU A 269 -6.30 -8.88 7.28
N ARG A 270 -6.51 -7.58 7.48
CA ARG A 270 -7.71 -7.01 8.10
C ARG A 270 -8.82 -6.83 7.09
N GLN A 271 -8.47 -6.36 5.90
CA GLN A 271 -9.45 -6.00 4.89
C GLN A 271 -9.78 -7.18 4.00
N ALA A 272 -11.06 -7.28 3.63
CA ALA A 272 -11.51 -8.25 2.64
C ALA A 272 -10.77 -8.05 1.30
N THR A 273 -10.55 -6.79 0.91
CA THR A 273 -9.82 -6.42 -0.30
C THR A 273 -8.36 -6.87 -0.24
N SER A 274 -7.67 -6.70 0.89
CA SER A 274 -6.30 -7.20 1.08
C SER A 274 -6.20 -8.70 0.84
N LYS A 275 -7.15 -9.48 1.38
CA LYS A 275 -7.19 -10.94 1.19
C LYS A 275 -7.34 -11.34 -0.28
N ARG A 276 -8.02 -10.51 -1.08
CA ARG A 276 -8.18 -10.72 -2.53
C ARG A 276 -6.93 -10.35 -3.32
N LEU A 277 -6.14 -9.41 -2.81
CA LEU A 277 -4.89 -8.99 -3.44
C LEU A 277 -3.74 -9.98 -3.27
N VAL A 278 -3.93 -11.03 -2.46
CA VAL A 278 -2.92 -12.05 -2.20
C VAL A 278 -2.38 -12.69 -3.49
N SER A 279 -3.26 -13.09 -4.41
CA SER A 279 -2.85 -13.65 -5.70
C SER A 279 -2.10 -12.64 -6.57
N ILE A 280 -2.53 -11.37 -6.56
CA ILE A 280 -1.86 -10.27 -7.25
C ILE A 280 -0.48 -10.02 -6.65
N ALA A 281 -0.33 -10.10 -5.33
CA ALA A 281 0.94 -9.90 -4.64
C ALA A 281 1.96 -10.98 -5.03
N TRP A 282 1.53 -12.24 -5.14
CA TRP A 282 2.38 -13.32 -5.64
C TRP A 282 2.83 -13.09 -7.09
N GLN A 283 1.95 -12.58 -7.97
CA GLN A 283 2.29 -12.28 -9.36
C GLN A 283 3.18 -11.04 -9.52
N ALA A 284 3.05 -10.07 -8.61
CA ALA A 284 3.81 -8.82 -8.61
C ALA A 284 5.31 -9.05 -8.39
N GLN A 285 5.70 -10.08 -7.62
CA GLN A 285 7.09 -10.31 -7.22
C GLN A 285 8.11 -10.34 -8.37
N ALA A 286 7.69 -10.80 -9.55
CA ALA A 286 8.56 -10.94 -10.71
C ALA A 286 8.52 -9.73 -11.67
N LYS A 287 7.78 -8.66 -11.36
CA LYS A 287 7.30 -7.70 -12.37
C LYS A 287 7.37 -6.22 -12.01
N ILE A 288 7.64 -5.82 -10.76
CA ILE A 288 7.69 -4.41 -10.31
C ILE A 288 9.08 -4.05 -9.78
#